data_AF-A0A538C3T7-F1
#
_entry.id   AF-A0A538C3T7-F1
#
_cell.length_a   1.000
_cell.length_b   1.000
_cell.length_c   1.000
_cell.angle_alpha   90.00
_cell.angle_beta   90.00
_cell.angle_gamma   90.00
#
_symmetry.space_group_name_H-M   'P 1'
#
loop_
_entity.id
_entity.type
_entity.pdbx_description
1 polymer ?
#
loop_
_entity_poly.entity_id
_entity_poly.type
_entity_poly.pdbx_seq_one_letter_code
_entity_poly.pdbx_strand_id
1 'polypeptide(L)'
;MSDVEARSIDASTAELPARSDDKTPLFGIPRITSYPFHGSAAIVYWDGGNQTPLPPVTNVPNRGGADPHSFPRKTPAARQQKSDWFQPNGALTDVCGGLACRTFNFSG
;
A
#
# COMPACT_ATOMS: atom_id res chain seq x y z
N MET A 1 3.90 -9.20 -6.20
CA MET A 1 3.04 -9.40 -7.41
C MET A 1 2.29 -8.13 -7.78
N SER A 2 1.88 -7.34 -6.79
CA SER A 2 1.26 -6.02 -6.93
C SER A 2 1.96 -5.05 -7.90
N ASP A 3 3.29 -4.95 -7.87
CA ASP A 3 4.02 -3.98 -8.71
C ASP A 3 4.00 -4.29 -10.22
N VAL A 4 3.97 -5.58 -10.58
CA VAL A 4 3.89 -5.98 -11.99
C VAL A 4 2.52 -5.60 -12.54
N GLU A 5 1.46 -5.93 -11.81
CA GLU A 5 0.09 -5.54 -12.16
C GLU A 5 -0.06 -4.02 -12.25
N ALA A 6 0.47 -3.28 -11.26
CA ALA A 6 0.42 -1.82 -11.23
C ALA A 6 1.05 -1.19 -12.50
N ARG A 7 2.17 -1.73 -12.98
CA ARG A 7 2.77 -1.30 -14.26
C ARG A 7 1.91 -1.67 -15.46
N SER A 8 1.28 -2.85 -15.46
CA SER A 8 0.45 -3.29 -16.58
C SER A 8 -0.82 -2.46 -16.76
N ILE A 9 -1.36 -1.90 -15.68
CA ILE A 9 -2.58 -1.08 -15.71
C ILE A 9 -2.30 0.43 -15.64
N ASP A 10 -1.04 0.84 -15.83
CA ASP A 10 -0.58 2.23 -15.74
C ASP A 10 -1.01 2.94 -14.43
N ALA A 11 -0.98 2.21 -13.31
CA ALA A 11 -1.30 2.77 -12.01
C ALA A 11 -0.24 3.77 -11.54
N SER A 12 -0.66 4.75 -10.76
CA SER A 12 0.26 5.59 -9.96
C SER A 12 0.43 5.03 -8.55
N THR A 13 1.47 5.43 -7.84
CA THR A 13 1.70 4.98 -6.46
C THR A 13 1.69 6.12 -5.46
N ALA A 14 0.99 5.89 -4.34
CA ALA A 14 1.06 6.71 -3.13
C ALA A 14 2.44 6.61 -2.48
N GLU A 15 2.63 7.07 -1.24
CA GLU A 15 3.88 7.12 -0.46
C GLU A 15 4.74 5.83 -0.58
N LEU A 16 6.06 5.99 -0.56
CA LEU A 16 6.96 4.82 -0.60
C LEU A 16 6.65 3.88 0.57
N PRO A 17 6.69 2.55 0.38
CA PRO A 17 6.48 1.62 1.49
C PRO A 17 7.55 1.83 2.56
N ALA A 18 7.15 1.77 3.84
CA ALA A 18 8.08 1.91 4.96
C ALA A 18 9.13 0.79 5.02
N ARG A 19 8.79 -0.40 4.53
CA ARG A 19 9.61 -1.61 4.57
C ARG A 19 9.52 -2.33 3.23
N SER A 20 10.67 -2.69 2.66
CA SER A 20 10.80 -3.50 1.44
C SER A 20 12.21 -4.06 1.33
N ASP A 21 12.35 -5.26 0.76
CA ASP A 21 13.65 -5.85 0.40
C ASP A 21 14.07 -5.50 -1.05
N ASP A 22 13.20 -4.83 -1.80
CA ASP A 22 13.50 -4.41 -3.17
C ASP A 22 14.62 -3.36 -3.19
N LYS A 23 15.57 -3.51 -4.12
CA LYS A 23 16.62 -2.50 -4.34
C LYS A 23 16.05 -1.17 -4.82
N THR A 24 14.99 -1.24 -5.61
CA THR A 24 14.25 -0.09 -6.12
C THR A 24 12.76 -0.36 -5.93
N PRO A 25 12.20 -0.10 -4.74
CA PRO A 25 10.77 -0.29 -4.50
C PRO A 25 9.95 0.50 -5.52
N LEU A 26 8.89 -0.11 -6.06
CA LEU A 26 7.97 0.53 -7.02
C LEU A 26 8.64 0.94 -8.34
N PHE A 27 9.70 0.22 -8.75
CA PHE A 27 10.43 0.47 -9.99
C PHE A 27 9.48 0.64 -11.18
N GLY A 28 9.63 1.75 -11.92
CA GLY A 28 8.87 2.00 -13.15
C GLY A 28 7.39 2.34 -12.92
N ILE A 29 6.96 2.65 -11.70
CA ILE A 29 5.59 3.09 -11.39
C ILE A 29 5.60 4.60 -11.07
N PRO A 30 4.81 5.43 -11.77
CA PRO A 30 4.78 6.88 -11.52
C PRO A 30 4.24 7.21 -10.13
N ARG A 31 4.86 8.21 -9.47
CA ARG A 31 4.47 8.67 -8.13
C ARG A 31 3.28 9.63 -8.22
N ILE A 32 2.33 9.52 -7.29
CA ILE A 32 1.35 10.57 -7.04
C ILE A 32 2.09 11.75 -6.40
N THR A 33 2.00 12.93 -7.02
CA THR A 33 2.72 14.14 -6.56
C THR A 33 1.84 15.10 -5.77
N SER A 34 0.52 14.91 -5.77
CA SER A 34 -0.44 15.77 -5.07
C SER A 34 -1.74 15.01 -4.81
N TYR A 35 -2.40 15.36 -3.70
CA TYR A 35 -3.73 14.89 -3.35
C TYR A 35 -4.73 16.07 -3.34
N PRO A 36 -6.02 15.83 -3.62
CA PRO A 36 -6.62 14.55 -4.02
C PRO A 36 -6.16 14.09 -5.41
N PHE A 37 -5.94 12.79 -5.59
CA PHE A 37 -5.51 12.19 -6.86
C PHE A 37 -6.71 11.60 -7.60
N HIS A 38 -7.02 12.16 -8.77
CA HIS A 38 -8.16 11.78 -9.61
C HIS A 38 -7.82 10.79 -10.73
N GLY A 39 -6.64 10.17 -10.69
CA GLY A 39 -6.24 9.19 -11.70
C GLY A 39 -7.05 7.91 -11.63
N SER A 40 -6.95 7.09 -12.67
CA SER A 40 -7.81 5.93 -12.89
C SER A 40 -7.42 4.69 -12.07
N ALA A 41 -6.16 4.60 -11.64
CA ALA A 41 -5.63 3.49 -10.85
C ALA A 41 -4.50 3.95 -9.92
N ALA A 42 -4.48 3.43 -8.70
CA ALA A 42 -3.39 3.65 -7.77
C ALA A 42 -3.08 2.44 -6.88
N ILE A 43 -1.82 2.35 -6.45
CA ILE A 43 -1.37 1.41 -5.42
C ILE A 43 -0.98 2.14 -4.14
N VAL A 44 -1.52 1.68 -3.02
CA VAL A 44 -1.23 2.16 -1.66
C VAL A 44 -0.80 0.96 -0.80
N TYR A 45 0.43 1.01 -0.30
CA TYR A 45 0.94 -0.02 0.62
C TYR A 45 0.57 0.31 2.06
N TRP A 46 -0.09 -0.63 2.74
CA TRP A 46 -0.46 -0.52 4.16
C TRP A 46 0.38 -1.49 4.99
N ASP A 47 1.24 -0.94 5.83
CA ASP A 47 2.20 -1.72 6.59
C ASP A 47 1.65 -2.18 7.95
N GLY A 48 1.76 -3.48 8.22
CA GLY A 48 1.43 -4.10 9.52
C GLY A 48 2.56 -4.04 10.54
N GLY A 49 3.78 -3.70 10.12
CA GLY A 49 4.95 -3.64 10.98
C GLY A 49 5.55 -5.01 11.32
N ASN A 50 6.44 -5.10 12.31
CA ASN A 50 7.33 -6.24 12.55
C ASN A 50 6.63 -7.54 12.95
N GLN A 51 5.39 -7.47 13.44
CA GLN A 51 4.55 -8.66 13.61
C GLN A 51 4.28 -9.39 12.28
N THR A 52 4.40 -8.70 11.14
CA THR A 52 4.34 -9.25 9.79
C THR A 52 5.69 -9.04 9.12
N PRO A 53 6.64 -9.98 9.25
CA PRO A 53 7.96 -9.84 8.66
C PRO A 53 7.86 -9.78 7.12
N LEU A 54 8.84 -9.14 6.49
CA LEU A 54 8.93 -9.09 5.02
C LEU A 54 8.95 -10.51 4.42
N PRO A 55 8.40 -10.68 3.21
CA PRO A 55 8.41 -11.99 2.56
C PRO A 55 9.86 -12.45 2.33
N PRO A 56 10.17 -13.74 2.55
CA PRO A 56 11.50 -14.26 2.27
C PRO A 56 11.93 -14.00 0.82
N VAL A 57 13.16 -13.53 0.63
CA VAL A 57 13.75 -13.32 -0.71
C VAL A 57 14.14 -14.62 -1.42
N THR A 58 14.12 -15.74 -0.70
CA THR A 58 14.33 -17.10 -1.24
C THR A 58 13.00 -17.83 -1.38
N ASN A 59 12.94 -18.87 -2.22
CA ASN A 59 11.76 -19.71 -2.41
C ASN A 59 11.51 -20.66 -1.21
N VAL A 60 11.22 -20.08 -0.05
CA VAL A 60 10.84 -20.78 1.18
C VAL A 60 9.60 -20.12 1.75
N PRO A 61 8.62 -20.89 2.26
CA PRO A 61 7.43 -20.32 2.84
C PRO A 61 7.77 -19.57 4.13
N ASN A 62 7.17 -18.39 4.32
CA ASN A 62 7.19 -17.73 5.62
C ASN A 62 6.35 -18.56 6.61
N ARG A 63 6.92 -18.90 7.76
CA ARG A 63 6.26 -19.67 8.83
C ARG A 63 6.08 -18.89 10.14
N GLY A 64 6.56 -17.65 10.19
CA GLY A 64 6.51 -16.80 11.37
C GLY A 64 5.65 -15.55 11.15
N GLY A 65 5.35 -14.86 12.25
CA GLY A 65 4.57 -13.63 12.25
C GLY A 65 3.05 -13.86 12.23
N ALA A 66 2.33 -12.75 12.36
CA ALA A 66 0.89 -12.69 12.26
C ALA A 66 0.46 -12.65 10.78
N ASP A 67 -0.73 -13.17 10.50
CA ASP A 67 -1.33 -13.12 9.17
C ASP A 67 -1.79 -11.67 8.82
N PRO A 68 -1.17 -10.99 7.82
CA PRO A 68 -1.51 -9.61 7.48
C PRO A 68 -2.80 -9.46 6.68
N HIS A 69 -3.39 -10.52 6.14
CA HIS A 69 -4.41 -10.43 5.06
C HIS A 69 -5.61 -9.54 5.42
N SER A 70 -6.01 -9.50 6.69
CA SER A 70 -7.13 -8.68 7.14
C SER A 70 -6.73 -7.30 7.69
N PHE A 71 -5.44 -6.99 7.83
CA PHE A 71 -5.01 -5.76 8.52
C PHE A 71 -5.41 -4.51 7.75
N PRO A 72 -5.10 -4.34 6.45
CA PRO A 72 -5.55 -3.17 5.70
C PRO A 72 -7.09 -3.12 5.62
N ARG A 73 -7.75 -4.27 5.42
CA ARG A 73 -9.22 -4.35 5.33
C ARG A 73 -9.93 -3.87 6.60
N LYS A 74 -9.35 -4.15 7.78
CA LYS A 74 -9.89 -3.74 9.08
C LYS A 74 -9.46 -2.33 9.50
N THR A 75 -8.52 -1.71 8.79
CA THR A 75 -8.04 -0.36 9.11
C THR A 75 -9.08 0.70 8.71
N PRO A 76 -9.62 1.51 9.64
CA PRO A 76 -10.65 2.49 9.32
C PRO A 76 -10.24 3.51 8.25
N ALA A 77 -9.00 4.02 8.32
CA ALA A 77 -8.47 4.96 7.32
C ALA A 77 -8.39 4.34 5.92
N ALA A 78 -7.94 3.09 5.79
CA ALA A 78 -7.92 2.37 4.51
C ALA A 78 -9.33 2.12 3.93
N ARG A 79 -10.32 1.91 4.80
CA ARG A 79 -11.72 1.81 4.37
C ARG A 79 -12.26 3.16 3.89
N GLN A 80 -11.94 4.25 4.59
CA GLN A 80 -12.32 5.60 4.19
C GLN A 80 -11.71 5.95 2.84
N GLN A 81 -10.41 5.69 2.63
CA GLN A 81 -9.73 5.94 1.37
C GLN A 81 -10.39 5.23 0.18
N LYS A 82 -10.81 3.96 0.35
CA LYS A 82 -11.59 3.25 -0.68
C LYS A 82 -12.96 3.89 -0.89
N SER A 83 -13.64 4.28 0.18
CA SER A 83 -14.95 4.94 0.12
C SER A 83 -14.87 6.26 -0.65
N ASP A 84 -13.84 7.07 -0.39
CA ASP A 84 -13.60 8.36 -1.03
C ASP A 84 -13.32 8.20 -2.53
N TRP A 85 -12.51 7.20 -2.91
CA TRP A 85 -12.20 6.94 -4.31
C TRP A 85 -13.44 6.49 -5.10
N PHE A 86 -14.23 5.57 -4.54
CA PHE A 86 -15.35 4.94 -5.27
C PHE A 86 -16.62 5.79 -5.35
N GLN A 87 -16.65 7.01 -4.80
CA GLN A 87 -17.76 7.93 -5.05
C GLN A 87 -17.78 8.43 -6.51
N PRO A 88 -18.94 8.87 -7.02
CA PRO A 88 -18.97 9.68 -8.24
C PRO A 88 -18.04 10.91 -8.09
N ASN A 89 -17.12 11.10 -9.03
CA ASN A 89 -16.05 12.11 -8.97
C ASN A 89 -15.13 11.97 -7.74
N GLY A 90 -15.05 10.76 -7.18
CA GLY A 90 -14.14 10.42 -6.09
C GLY A 90 -12.68 10.54 -6.47
N ALA A 91 -11.83 10.46 -5.45
CA ALA A 91 -10.38 10.57 -5.60
C ALA A 91 -9.65 9.82 -4.49
N LEU A 92 -8.38 9.49 -4.71
CA LEU A 92 -7.51 9.11 -3.60
C LEU A 92 -7.26 10.33 -2.72
N THR A 93 -7.48 10.15 -1.43
CA THR A 93 -7.10 11.12 -0.40
C THR A 93 -5.87 10.62 0.35
N ASP A 94 -5.04 11.56 0.82
CA ASP A 94 -3.93 11.26 1.71
C ASP A 94 -4.46 11.06 3.14
N VAL A 95 -4.68 9.80 3.49
CA VAL A 95 -5.10 9.41 4.85
C VAL A 95 -3.92 9.09 5.76
N CYS A 96 -2.68 9.23 5.26
CA CYS A 96 -1.44 8.81 5.90
C CYS A 96 -0.53 10.01 6.24
N GLY A 97 -0.88 11.22 5.79
CA GLY A 97 -0.21 12.48 6.11
C GLY A 97 1.15 12.63 5.44
N GLY A 98 1.28 12.15 4.20
CA GLY A 98 2.54 12.12 3.45
C GLY A 98 3.55 11.12 3.97
N LEU A 99 3.15 10.26 4.91
CA LEU A 99 3.95 9.17 5.46
C LEU A 99 3.48 7.82 4.91
N ALA A 100 4.34 6.82 5.02
CA ALA A 100 3.94 5.45 4.72
C ALA A 100 2.73 5.01 5.57
N CYS A 101 1.71 4.46 4.91
CA CYS A 101 0.48 4.05 5.56
C CYS A 101 0.70 2.86 6.49
N ARG A 102 0.04 2.90 7.66
CA ARG A 102 0.13 1.89 8.71
C ARG A 102 -1.24 1.33 9.04
N THR A 103 -1.32 0.02 9.28
CA THR A 103 -2.59 -0.60 9.65
C THR A 103 -2.98 -0.25 11.09
N PHE A 104 -4.26 -0.43 11.44
CA PHE A 104 -4.80 -0.09 12.77
C PHE A 104 -4.07 -0.80 13.93
N ASN A 105 -3.45 -1.95 13.65
CA ASN A 105 -2.74 -2.78 14.60
C ASN A 105 -1.22 -2.74 14.39
N PHE A 106 -0.69 -1.74 13.70
CA PHE A 106 0.75 -1.62 13.39
C PHE A 106 1.64 -1.89 14.61
N SER A 107 2.70 -2.67 14.41
CA SER A 107 3.67 -3.05 15.44
C SER A 107 5.08 -2.67 14.99
N GLY A 108 5.80 -1.87 15.79
CA GLY A 108 7.09 -1.26 15.43
C GLY A 108 8.19 -2.21 15.02
#